data_AF-A0A968C088-F1
#
_entry.id   AF-A0A968C088-F1
#
_cell.length_a   1.000
_cell.length_b   1.000
_cell.length_c   1.000
_cell.angle_alpha   90.00
_cell.angle_beta   90.00
_cell.angle_gamma   90.00
#
_symmetry.space_group_name_H-M   'P 1'
#
loop_
_entity.id
_entity.type
_entity.pdbx_description
1 polymer ?
#
loop_
_entity_poly.entity_id
_entity_poly.type
_entity_poly.pdbx_seq_one_letter_code
_entity_poly.pdbx_strand_id
1 'polypeptide(L)'
;IPGGGIVWAQRKAVRLLAPLNGAEQQMVFRAYAPTSGQRIRVEASGEPVADISLAEGWRDYEVTLPAGVVQEGLNEVWLRFGSLTPASQVRLSDRSLGQTGVQSPVNLVAHSAGQEVGNFGHIYVDGEDVSPNERGYNVVVIHPQTGAVEQTAAFDTHLDAAASEELATFLDATPDGRIVAVAASDEASRLLGENAVAALRRIGAQEDLRDRFRWGHAIIGVQGAAPGTALEATGWMRPVVVVSGEGATEPELAAAFAGIVFSANR
;
A
#
# COMPACT_ATOMS: atom_id res chain seq x y z
N ILE A 1 -3.22 -0.47 2.63
CA ILE A 1 -3.65 0.01 1.28
C ILE A 1 -4.28 -1.18 0.53
N PRO A 2 -5.30 -1.01 -0.34
CA PRO A 2 -5.86 -2.14 -1.09
C PRO A 2 -4.83 -2.75 -2.05
N GLY A 3 -4.71 -4.08 -2.08
CA GLY A 3 -3.89 -4.84 -3.03
C GLY A 3 -4.76 -5.88 -3.73
N GLY A 4 -4.79 -5.91 -5.07
CA GLY A 4 -5.58 -6.90 -5.82
C GLY A 4 -7.10 -6.90 -5.52
N GLY A 5 -7.67 -5.76 -5.11
CA GLY A 5 -9.09 -5.65 -4.72
C GLY A 5 -9.40 -6.13 -3.30
N ILE A 6 -8.39 -6.49 -2.53
CA ILE A 6 -8.49 -6.94 -1.13
C ILE A 6 -7.98 -5.83 -0.21
N VAL A 7 -8.62 -5.67 0.95
CA VAL A 7 -8.15 -4.76 2.00
C VAL A 7 -7.80 -5.57 3.24
N TRP A 8 -6.59 -5.33 3.76
CA TRP A 8 -6.15 -5.93 5.01
C TRP A 8 -6.45 -5.05 6.21
N ALA A 9 -7.00 -5.65 7.27
CA ALA A 9 -6.89 -5.13 8.62
C ALA A 9 -5.45 -5.36 9.10
N GLN A 10 -4.72 -4.28 9.36
CA GLN A 10 -3.28 -4.33 9.67
C GLN A 10 -2.98 -3.98 11.15
N ARG A 11 -4.01 -4.01 12.00
CA ARG A 11 -3.94 -3.66 13.43
C ARG A 11 -4.94 -4.51 14.21
N LYS A 12 -4.75 -4.59 15.53
CA LYS A 12 -5.68 -5.31 16.43
C LYS A 12 -7.07 -4.69 16.51
N ALA A 13 -7.24 -3.44 16.15
CA ALA A 13 -8.53 -2.76 16.16
C ALA A 13 -8.66 -1.93 14.88
N VAL A 14 -9.73 -2.16 14.14
CA VAL A 14 -10.06 -1.41 12.92
C VAL A 14 -11.45 -0.83 13.07
N ARG A 15 -11.59 0.46 12.74
CA ARG A 15 -12.87 1.16 12.74
C ARG A 15 -13.44 1.21 11.35
N LEU A 16 -14.70 0.83 11.22
CA LEU A 16 -15.52 1.00 10.03
C LEU A 16 -16.54 2.12 10.31
N LEU A 17 -16.69 3.02 9.35
CA LEU A 17 -17.74 4.02 9.36
C LEU A 17 -18.82 3.59 8.36
N ALA A 18 -20.02 3.29 8.85
CA ALA A 18 -21.11 2.74 8.04
C ALA A 18 -22.36 3.63 8.15
N PRO A 19 -22.92 4.15 7.04
CA PRO A 19 -24.22 4.80 7.05
C PRO A 19 -25.33 3.75 7.19
N LEU A 20 -26.09 3.80 8.29
CA LEU A 20 -27.16 2.85 8.63
C LEU A 20 -28.48 3.61 8.91
N ASN A 21 -29.59 2.88 9.02
CA ASN A 21 -30.95 3.46 9.08
C ASN A 21 -31.61 3.40 10.47
N GLY A 22 -30.85 3.09 11.53
CA GLY A 22 -31.38 2.93 12.89
C GLY A 22 -32.12 1.62 13.18
N ALA A 23 -32.44 0.81 12.15
CA ALA A 23 -33.00 -0.52 12.34
C ALA A 23 -31.90 -1.57 12.54
N GLU A 24 -32.31 -2.79 12.90
CA GLU A 24 -31.42 -3.96 12.91
C GLU A 24 -30.75 -4.12 11.53
N GLN A 25 -29.44 -4.41 11.53
CA GLN A 25 -28.67 -4.64 10.31
C GLN A 25 -28.09 -6.04 10.30
N GLN A 26 -28.09 -6.66 9.13
CA GLN A 26 -27.22 -7.78 8.81
C GLN A 26 -25.92 -7.26 8.22
N MET A 27 -24.81 -7.52 8.91
CA MET A 27 -23.47 -7.27 8.43
C MET A 27 -22.92 -8.58 7.84
N VAL A 28 -22.80 -8.64 6.52
CA VAL A 28 -22.24 -9.78 5.80
C VAL A 28 -20.88 -9.41 5.26
N PHE A 29 -19.89 -10.27 5.46
CA PHE A 29 -18.55 -10.04 4.93
C PHE A 29 -17.84 -11.32 4.57
N ARG A 30 -16.95 -11.21 3.58
CA ARG A 30 -16.03 -12.27 3.22
C ARG A 30 -14.65 -11.92 3.76
N ALA A 31 -14.12 -12.79 4.61
CA ALA A 31 -12.83 -12.59 5.28
C ALA A 31 -11.86 -13.75 5.06
N TYR A 32 -10.56 -13.42 4.99
CA TYR A 32 -9.44 -14.34 4.96
C TYR A 32 -8.68 -14.27 6.28
N ALA A 33 -8.53 -15.41 6.96
CA ALA A 33 -7.62 -15.53 8.10
C ALA A 33 -6.29 -16.19 7.66
N PRO A 34 -5.12 -15.57 7.93
CA PRO A 34 -3.83 -16.17 7.61
C PRO A 34 -3.51 -17.46 8.37
N THR A 35 -4.05 -17.58 9.57
CA THR A 35 -3.80 -18.70 10.48
C THR A 35 -5.10 -19.15 11.14
N SER A 36 -5.14 -20.41 11.59
CA SER A 36 -6.24 -20.92 12.40
C SER A 36 -6.34 -20.23 13.76
N GLY A 37 -7.55 -20.18 14.32
CA GLY A 37 -7.80 -19.64 15.66
C GLY A 37 -7.89 -18.12 15.74
N GLN A 38 -7.87 -17.42 14.61
CA GLN A 38 -8.13 -15.98 14.56
C GLN A 38 -9.56 -15.71 15.06
N ARG A 39 -9.71 -14.66 15.88
CA ARG A 39 -11.02 -14.23 16.40
C ARG A 39 -11.28 -12.78 16.05
N ILE A 40 -12.52 -12.45 15.72
CA ILE A 40 -13.00 -11.08 15.56
C ILE A 40 -14.07 -10.82 16.62
N ARG A 41 -13.86 -9.79 17.43
CA ARG A 41 -14.93 -9.16 18.20
C ARG A 41 -15.48 -7.99 17.40
N VAL A 42 -16.79 -7.98 17.19
CA VAL A 42 -17.52 -6.87 16.59
C VAL A 42 -18.11 -6.02 17.71
N GLU A 43 -17.85 -4.73 17.69
CA GLU A 43 -18.46 -3.76 18.61
C GLU A 43 -19.20 -2.68 17.82
N ALA A 44 -20.37 -2.26 18.29
CA ALA A 44 -21.13 -1.16 17.72
C ALA A 44 -21.65 -0.27 18.87
N SER A 45 -21.60 1.05 18.68
CA SER A 45 -21.95 2.02 19.73
C SER A 45 -21.20 1.80 21.07
N GLY A 46 -19.98 1.26 21.01
CA GLY A 46 -19.16 0.96 22.19
C GLY A 46 -19.47 -0.36 22.89
N GLU A 47 -20.47 -1.11 22.44
CA GLU A 47 -20.92 -2.36 23.04
C GLU A 47 -20.47 -3.58 22.20
N PRO A 48 -20.02 -4.68 22.82
CA PRO A 48 -19.76 -5.94 22.12
C PRO A 48 -21.05 -6.54 21.55
N VAL A 49 -21.05 -6.86 20.26
CA VAL A 49 -22.19 -7.42 19.53
C VAL A 49 -21.99 -8.91 19.21
N ALA A 50 -20.78 -9.28 18.77
CA ALA A 50 -20.47 -10.65 18.41
C ALA A 50 -18.99 -10.98 18.64
N ASP A 51 -18.71 -12.24 18.98
CA ASP A 51 -17.37 -12.83 18.98
C ASP A 51 -17.38 -13.99 17.95
N ILE A 52 -16.59 -13.83 16.88
CA ILE A 52 -16.56 -14.74 15.72
C ILE A 52 -15.19 -15.42 15.70
N SER A 53 -15.17 -16.74 15.53
CA SER A 53 -13.95 -17.48 15.22
C SER A 53 -13.81 -17.60 13.71
N LEU A 54 -12.76 -17.01 13.14
CA LEU A 54 -12.47 -17.15 11.72
C LEU A 54 -11.80 -18.50 11.47
N ALA A 55 -12.33 -19.25 10.52
CA ALA A 55 -11.61 -20.38 9.95
C ALA A 55 -10.49 -19.88 9.04
N GLU A 56 -9.40 -20.64 8.97
CA GLU A 56 -8.27 -20.35 8.09
C GLU A 56 -8.70 -20.30 6.62
N GLY A 57 -8.15 -19.33 5.89
CA GLY A 57 -8.51 -19.08 4.50
C GLY A 57 -9.77 -18.24 4.34
N TRP A 58 -10.27 -18.17 3.10
CA TRP A 58 -11.47 -17.40 2.76
C TRP A 58 -12.75 -18.09 3.23
N ARG A 59 -13.59 -17.35 3.96
CA ARG A 59 -14.95 -17.75 4.33
C ARG A 59 -15.87 -16.53 4.38
N ASP A 60 -17.17 -16.82 4.29
CA ASP A 60 -18.23 -15.84 4.46
C ASP A 60 -18.77 -15.90 5.89
N TYR A 61 -19.06 -14.73 6.45
CA TYR A 61 -19.56 -14.55 7.81
C TYR A 61 -20.71 -13.56 7.81
N GLU A 62 -21.60 -13.73 8.78
CA GLU A 62 -22.78 -12.89 8.99
C GLU A 62 -22.90 -12.54 10.47
N VAL A 63 -23.22 -11.28 10.74
CA VAL A 63 -23.40 -10.73 12.08
C VAL A 63 -24.63 -9.83 12.10
N THR A 64 -25.58 -10.15 12.97
CA THR A 64 -26.70 -9.25 13.26
C THR A 64 -26.23 -8.13 14.19
N LEU A 65 -26.39 -6.88 13.76
CA LEU A 65 -26.30 -5.70 14.61
C LEU A 65 -27.71 -5.33 15.11
N PRO A 66 -28.02 -5.50 16.40
CA PRO A 66 -29.34 -5.18 16.94
C PRO A 66 -29.69 -3.69 16.78
N ALA A 67 -30.98 -3.37 16.60
CA ALA A 67 -31.43 -1.97 16.49
C ALA A 67 -30.99 -1.08 17.68
N GLY A 68 -30.86 -1.65 18.89
CA GLY A 68 -30.43 -0.91 20.08
C GLY A 68 -28.98 -0.40 20.04
N VAL A 69 -28.13 -0.92 19.14
CA VAL A 69 -26.74 -0.46 18.95
C VAL A 69 -26.51 0.24 17.62
N VAL A 70 -27.58 0.41 16.82
CA VAL A 70 -27.55 1.06 15.50
C VAL A 70 -28.30 2.37 15.56
N GLN A 71 -27.67 3.44 15.08
CA GLN A 71 -28.25 4.78 14.98
C GLN A 71 -28.60 5.09 13.52
N GLU A 72 -29.56 6.00 13.30
CA GLU A 72 -29.78 6.56 11.97
C GLU A 72 -28.60 7.47 11.60
N GLY A 73 -28.01 7.26 10.41
CA GLY A 73 -26.84 7.99 9.95
C GLY A 73 -25.54 7.22 10.13
N LEU A 74 -24.43 7.94 10.39
CA LEU A 74 -23.10 7.35 10.42
C LEU A 74 -22.83 6.62 11.74
N ASN A 75 -22.54 5.33 11.67
CA ASN A 75 -22.23 4.48 12.80
C ASN A 75 -20.76 4.08 12.80
N GLU A 76 -20.19 3.92 13.99
CA GLU A 76 -18.88 3.28 14.16
C GLU A 76 -19.07 1.80 14.49
N VAL A 77 -18.50 0.94 13.64
CA VAL A 77 -18.39 -0.51 13.89
C VAL A 77 -16.91 -0.84 14.04
N TRP A 78 -16.54 -1.40 15.18
CA TRP A 78 -15.16 -1.78 15.46
C TRP A 78 -14.98 -3.28 15.28
N LEU A 79 -13.94 -3.67 14.55
CA LEU A 79 -13.46 -5.04 14.46
C LEU A 79 -12.19 -5.17 15.29
N ARG A 80 -12.22 -5.99 16.34
CA ARG A 80 -11.04 -6.29 17.16
C ARG A 80 -10.56 -7.71 16.93
N PHE A 81 -9.28 -7.86 16.65
CA PHE A 81 -8.66 -9.11 16.26
C PHE A 81 -7.90 -9.76 17.41
N GLY A 82 -8.00 -11.07 17.53
CA GLY A 82 -7.34 -11.86 18.57
C GLY A 82 -5.84 -12.02 18.36
N SER A 83 -5.41 -12.17 17.10
CA SER A 83 -4.02 -12.35 16.72
C SER A 83 -3.62 -11.48 15.53
N LEU A 84 -2.31 -11.31 15.36
CA LEU A 84 -1.68 -10.69 14.21
C LEU A 84 -0.67 -11.68 13.63
N THR A 85 -0.44 -11.59 12.32
CA THR A 85 0.52 -12.42 11.56
C THR A 85 1.49 -11.48 10.84
N PRO A 86 2.81 -11.72 10.89
CA PRO A 86 3.78 -10.91 10.16
C PRO A 86 3.44 -10.84 8.67
N ALA A 87 3.45 -9.64 8.08
CA ALA A 87 3.13 -9.42 6.67
C ALA A 87 4.04 -10.24 5.75
N SER A 88 5.32 -10.40 6.14
CA SER A 88 6.32 -11.22 5.44
C SER A 88 5.93 -12.70 5.28
N GLN A 89 5.08 -13.22 6.17
CA GLN A 89 4.58 -14.60 6.15
C GLN A 89 3.31 -14.78 5.32
N VAL A 90 2.65 -13.68 4.94
CA VAL A 90 1.39 -13.72 4.19
C VAL A 90 1.65 -13.62 2.70
N ARG A 91 1.14 -14.60 1.94
CA ARG A 91 1.19 -14.64 0.47
C ARG A 91 -0.17 -15.02 -0.09
N LEU A 92 -1.06 -14.05 -0.14
CA LEU A 92 -2.40 -14.17 -0.71
C LEU A 92 -2.51 -13.48 -2.07
N SER A 93 -1.87 -12.31 -2.20
CA SER A 93 -1.95 -11.44 -3.37
C SER A 93 -0.76 -11.64 -4.32
N ASP A 94 -0.98 -11.36 -5.61
CA ASP A 94 0.08 -11.42 -6.61
C ASP A 94 1.22 -10.43 -6.31
N ARG A 95 2.45 -10.86 -6.58
CA ARG A 95 3.69 -10.08 -6.35
C ARG A 95 4.45 -9.79 -7.64
N SER A 96 3.78 -9.84 -8.79
CA SER A 96 4.40 -9.52 -10.07
C SER A 96 4.71 -8.02 -10.14
N LEU A 97 5.91 -7.69 -10.62
CA LEU A 97 6.35 -6.31 -10.79
C LEU A 97 5.96 -5.83 -12.19
N GLY A 98 4.68 -5.54 -12.38
CA GLY A 98 4.14 -5.11 -13.66
C GLY A 98 4.33 -6.18 -14.74
N GLN A 99 4.91 -5.78 -15.87
CA GLN A 99 5.23 -6.63 -17.01
C GLN A 99 6.73 -6.97 -17.11
N THR A 100 7.52 -6.71 -16.06
CA THR A 100 8.97 -7.00 -16.03
C THR A 100 9.30 -8.50 -16.11
N GLY A 101 8.33 -9.37 -15.82
CA GLY A 101 8.53 -10.82 -15.70
C GLY A 101 9.14 -11.26 -14.38
N VAL A 102 9.36 -10.33 -13.43
CA VAL A 102 9.91 -10.60 -12.10
C VAL A 102 8.80 -10.58 -11.06
N GLN A 103 8.90 -11.49 -10.08
CA GLN A 103 8.07 -11.46 -8.87
C GLN A 103 8.90 -11.00 -7.67
N SER A 104 8.32 -10.16 -6.84
CA SER A 104 8.95 -9.71 -5.60
C SER A 104 8.94 -10.82 -4.53
N PRO A 105 10.07 -11.05 -3.84
CA PRO A 105 10.12 -12.00 -2.73
C PRO A 105 9.41 -11.47 -1.46
N VAL A 106 9.09 -10.17 -1.40
CA VAL A 106 8.50 -9.45 -0.26
C VAL A 106 7.29 -8.62 -0.69
N ASN A 107 6.44 -8.21 0.24
CA ASN A 107 5.36 -7.27 -0.05
C ASN A 107 5.94 -5.86 -0.24
N LEU A 108 5.51 -5.16 -1.28
CA LEU A 108 5.99 -3.82 -1.61
C LEU A 108 4.83 -2.85 -1.82
N VAL A 109 5.00 -1.65 -1.29
CA VAL A 109 4.09 -0.52 -1.52
C VAL A 109 4.94 0.73 -1.72
N ALA A 110 4.75 1.44 -2.83
CA ALA A 110 5.29 2.79 -3.01
C ALA A 110 4.12 3.77 -3.05
N HIS A 111 4.09 4.74 -2.14
CA HIS A 111 3.00 5.68 -1.95
C HIS A 111 3.55 7.11 -1.97
N SER A 112 3.10 7.87 -2.96
CA SER A 112 3.67 9.18 -3.30
C SER A 112 2.59 10.25 -3.28
N ALA A 113 2.92 11.41 -2.75
CA ALA A 113 2.04 12.57 -2.71
C ALA A 113 2.82 13.88 -2.79
N GLY A 114 2.35 14.79 -3.66
CA GLY A 114 2.77 16.18 -3.65
C GLY A 114 2.28 16.93 -2.41
N GLN A 115 2.76 18.16 -2.22
CA GLN A 115 2.53 18.95 -1.01
C GLN A 115 1.05 19.06 -0.61
N GLU A 116 0.18 19.35 -1.58
CA GLU A 116 -1.22 19.67 -1.34
C GLU A 116 -2.08 18.43 -1.03
N VAL A 117 -1.58 17.25 -1.36
CA VAL A 117 -2.38 16.01 -1.36
C VAL A 117 -1.84 14.97 -0.38
N GLY A 118 -0.75 15.25 0.32
CA GLY A 118 -0.24 14.39 1.38
C GLY A 118 1.16 14.73 1.87
N ASN A 119 2.04 15.25 1.00
CA ASN A 119 3.43 15.56 1.30
C ASN A 119 4.21 14.36 1.90
N PHE A 120 4.29 13.27 1.15
CA PHE A 120 5.03 12.07 1.57
C PHE A 120 5.54 11.28 0.37
N GLY A 121 6.59 10.47 0.61
CA GLY A 121 7.15 9.54 -0.37
C GLY A 121 7.46 8.20 0.30
N HIS A 122 6.44 7.53 0.82
CA HIS A 122 6.59 6.29 1.59
C HIS A 122 6.90 5.08 0.71
N ILE A 123 7.77 4.21 1.19
CA ILE A 123 8.10 2.94 0.54
C ILE A 123 8.13 1.86 1.60
N TYR A 124 7.15 0.96 1.56
CA TYR A 124 7.02 -0.12 2.53
C TYR A 124 7.57 -1.43 1.98
N VAL A 125 8.39 -2.10 2.78
CA VAL A 125 8.86 -3.48 2.55
C VAL A 125 8.33 -4.34 3.68
N ASP A 126 7.47 -5.32 3.36
CA ASP A 126 6.75 -6.14 4.34
C ASP A 126 6.08 -5.31 5.45
N GLY A 127 5.58 -4.13 5.09
CA GLY A 127 4.84 -3.23 5.99
C GLY A 127 5.69 -2.29 6.83
N GLU A 128 7.02 -2.38 6.75
CA GLU A 128 7.94 -1.41 7.35
C GLU A 128 8.25 -0.30 6.35
N ASP A 129 8.05 0.97 6.72
CA ASP A 129 8.45 2.10 5.88
C ASP A 129 9.98 2.26 5.95
N VAL A 130 10.63 2.01 4.82
CA VAL A 130 12.08 2.09 4.66
C VAL A 130 12.50 3.29 3.80
N SER A 131 11.54 4.16 3.45
CA SER A 131 11.83 5.40 2.74
C SER A 131 12.48 6.45 3.66
N PRO A 132 13.43 7.25 3.16
CA PRO A 132 13.88 8.45 3.85
C PRO A 132 12.78 9.47 4.08
N ASN A 133 11.73 9.48 3.24
CA ASN A 133 10.60 10.41 3.27
C ASN A 133 10.99 11.90 3.15
N GLU A 134 12.02 12.19 2.36
CA GLU A 134 12.49 13.55 2.09
C GLU A 134 11.87 14.12 0.81
N ARG A 135 11.93 15.44 0.61
CA ARG A 135 11.48 16.08 -0.64
C ARG A 135 12.26 15.55 -1.85
N GLY A 136 11.57 15.43 -2.99
CA GLY A 136 12.13 14.95 -4.24
C GLY A 136 11.89 13.45 -4.43
N TYR A 137 12.81 12.74 -5.07
CA TYR A 137 12.70 11.29 -5.29
C TYR A 137 13.34 10.51 -4.15
N ASN A 138 12.55 9.65 -3.50
CA ASN A 138 13.03 8.64 -2.54
C ASN A 138 13.16 7.30 -3.27
N VAL A 139 14.27 6.60 -3.07
CA VAL A 139 14.62 5.36 -3.78
C VAL A 139 15.06 4.29 -2.80
N VAL A 140 14.58 3.06 -3.00
CA VAL A 140 14.94 1.87 -2.22
C VAL A 140 15.32 0.75 -3.18
N VAL A 141 16.52 0.19 -3.01
CA VAL A 141 17.03 -0.96 -3.78
C VAL A 141 16.88 -2.23 -2.95
N ILE A 142 16.28 -3.26 -3.54
CA ILE A 142 15.89 -4.49 -2.86
C ILE A 142 16.47 -5.70 -3.59
N HIS A 143 17.04 -6.62 -2.82
CA HIS A 143 17.59 -7.87 -3.33
C HIS A 143 16.46 -8.78 -3.88
N PRO A 144 16.51 -9.21 -5.15
CA PRO A 144 15.39 -9.88 -5.83
C PRO A 144 15.08 -11.29 -5.31
N GLN A 145 16.04 -11.97 -4.66
CA GLN A 145 15.79 -13.28 -4.04
C GLN A 145 15.45 -13.21 -2.53
N THR A 146 16.19 -12.42 -1.75
CA THR A 146 16.03 -12.39 -0.29
C THR A 146 15.03 -11.34 0.18
N GLY A 147 14.75 -10.32 -0.64
CA GLY A 147 13.94 -9.16 -0.25
C GLY A 147 14.66 -8.20 0.69
N ALA A 148 15.95 -8.40 0.96
CA ALA A 148 16.73 -7.51 1.81
C ALA A 148 16.84 -6.12 1.15
N VAL A 149 16.63 -5.08 1.95
CA VAL A 149 16.93 -3.70 1.55
C VAL A 149 18.45 -3.54 1.48
N GLU A 150 18.96 -3.21 0.30
CA GLU A 150 20.39 -3.06 0.04
C GLU A 150 20.84 -1.61 0.16
N GLN A 151 20.03 -0.67 -0.36
CA GLN A 151 20.33 0.76 -0.35
C GLN A 151 19.05 1.58 -0.24
N THR A 152 19.16 2.74 0.42
CA THR A 152 18.10 3.75 0.49
C THR A 152 18.72 5.13 0.26
N ALA A 153 18.06 5.98 -0.52
CA ALA A 153 18.54 7.31 -0.85
C ALA A 153 17.37 8.26 -1.15
N ALA A 154 17.61 9.56 -1.02
CA ALA A 154 16.69 10.60 -1.46
C ALA A 154 17.44 11.67 -2.24
N PHE A 155 16.77 12.24 -3.26
CA PHE A 155 17.34 13.19 -4.19
C PHE A 155 16.39 14.38 -4.33
N ASP A 156 16.75 15.52 -3.74
CA ASP A 156 15.95 16.75 -3.78
C ASP A 156 16.05 17.43 -5.15
N THR A 157 15.39 16.86 -6.15
CA THR A 157 15.26 17.42 -7.51
C THR A 157 14.38 18.67 -7.55
N HIS A 158 14.02 19.24 -6.39
CA HIS A 158 13.44 20.56 -6.29
C HIS A 158 14.48 21.62 -5.96
N LEU A 159 15.32 21.49 -4.93
CA LEU A 159 16.27 22.55 -4.54
C LEU A 159 17.72 22.30 -4.97
N ASP A 160 18.12 21.05 -5.14
CA ASP A 160 19.50 20.71 -5.44
C ASP A 160 19.73 20.54 -6.95
N ALA A 161 20.66 21.31 -7.49
CA ALA A 161 21.02 21.28 -8.90
C ALA A 161 21.78 20.00 -9.29
N ALA A 162 22.42 19.31 -8.34
CA ALA A 162 23.12 18.05 -8.58
C ALA A 162 22.20 16.82 -8.48
N ALA A 163 21.08 16.91 -7.75
CA ALA A 163 20.24 15.77 -7.40
C ALA A 163 19.74 14.95 -8.60
N SER A 164 19.51 15.58 -9.76
CA SER A 164 19.12 14.84 -10.97
C SER A 164 20.25 13.95 -11.51
N GLU A 165 21.50 14.44 -11.46
CA GLU A 165 22.67 13.66 -11.87
C GLU A 165 23.01 12.58 -10.85
N GLU A 166 22.86 12.88 -9.56
CA GLU A 166 23.07 11.92 -8.49
C GLU A 166 22.05 10.78 -8.52
N LEU A 167 20.76 11.09 -8.75
CA LEU A 167 19.72 10.08 -8.94
C LEU A 167 20.04 9.16 -10.13
N ALA A 168 20.44 9.75 -11.27
CA ALA A 168 20.82 8.97 -12.44
C ALA A 168 22.02 8.06 -12.15
N THR A 169 23.06 8.61 -11.52
CA THR A 169 24.28 7.87 -11.14
C THR A 169 23.96 6.73 -10.16
N PHE A 170 23.09 6.97 -9.18
CA PHE A 170 22.66 5.95 -8.21
C PHE A 170 21.94 4.78 -8.89
N LEU A 171 21.00 5.07 -9.79
CA LEU A 171 20.27 4.05 -10.54
C LEU A 171 21.17 3.32 -11.53
N ASP A 172 22.09 4.01 -12.22
CA ASP A 172 23.03 3.39 -13.16
C ASP A 172 24.07 2.50 -12.45
N ALA A 173 24.44 2.82 -11.21
CA ALA A 173 25.30 1.99 -10.37
C ALA A 173 24.57 0.78 -9.76
N THR A 174 23.23 0.75 -9.82
CA THR A 174 22.44 -0.39 -9.33
C THR A 174 22.61 -1.58 -10.28
N PRO A 175 22.97 -2.78 -9.80
CA PRO A 175 23.11 -3.95 -10.65
C PRO A 175 21.81 -4.35 -11.34
N ASP A 176 21.91 -4.80 -12.59
CA ASP A 176 20.76 -5.34 -13.34
C ASP A 176 20.06 -6.47 -12.57
N GLY A 177 18.73 -6.49 -12.64
CA GLY A 177 17.88 -7.45 -11.94
C GLY A 177 17.53 -7.08 -10.50
N ARG A 178 18.11 -6.02 -9.92
CA ARG A 178 17.64 -5.51 -8.62
C ARG A 178 16.25 -4.91 -8.71
N ILE A 179 15.45 -5.14 -7.67
CA ILE A 179 14.15 -4.50 -7.52
C ILE A 179 14.40 -3.08 -7.04
N VAL A 180 13.72 -2.10 -7.65
CA VAL A 180 13.84 -0.70 -7.27
C VAL A 180 12.44 -0.14 -7.04
N ALA A 181 12.21 0.41 -5.84
CA ALA A 181 11.00 1.14 -5.49
C ALA A 181 11.32 2.63 -5.38
N VAL A 182 10.44 3.47 -5.92
CA VAL A 182 10.61 4.92 -5.98
C VAL A 182 9.31 5.62 -5.58
N ALA A 183 9.42 6.69 -4.79
CA ALA A 183 8.30 7.55 -4.45
C ALA A 183 8.75 9.03 -4.44
N ALA A 184 8.04 9.88 -5.20
CA ALA A 184 8.22 11.32 -5.12
C ALA A 184 7.50 11.91 -3.88
N SER A 185 8.07 12.92 -3.25
CA SER A 185 7.48 13.64 -2.10
C SER A 185 7.58 15.16 -2.30
N ASP A 186 6.53 15.90 -1.94
CA ASP A 186 6.35 17.35 -2.18
C ASP A 186 6.45 17.71 -3.67
N GLU A 187 7.67 17.83 -4.18
CA GLU A 187 8.01 18.38 -5.48
C GLU A 187 9.28 17.68 -5.99
N ALA A 188 9.23 17.10 -7.19
CA ALA A 188 10.34 16.36 -7.78
C ALA A 188 10.65 16.79 -9.23
N SER A 189 9.96 17.79 -9.78
CA SER A 189 10.01 18.14 -11.20
C SER A 189 10.92 19.32 -11.54
N ARG A 190 11.10 20.29 -10.63
CA ARG A 190 11.67 21.61 -10.99
C ARG A 190 13.08 21.54 -11.58
N LEU A 191 13.95 20.71 -10.99
CA LEU A 191 15.32 20.50 -11.45
C LEU A 191 15.52 19.08 -11.99
N LEU A 192 14.44 18.39 -12.35
CA LEU A 192 14.51 17.06 -12.95
C LEU A 192 15.07 17.15 -14.36
N GLY A 193 16.21 16.49 -14.58
CA GLY A 193 16.89 16.41 -15.86
C GLY A 193 16.50 15.16 -16.67
N GLU A 194 16.83 15.19 -17.96
CA GLU A 194 16.62 14.06 -18.87
C GLU A 194 17.42 12.81 -18.45
N ASN A 195 18.58 13.00 -17.83
CA ASN A 195 19.41 11.91 -17.31
C ASN A 195 18.70 11.09 -16.23
N ALA A 196 18.07 11.74 -15.25
CA ALA A 196 17.27 11.07 -14.22
C ALA A 196 16.06 10.37 -14.82
N VAL A 197 15.35 11.02 -15.76
CA VAL A 197 14.22 10.40 -16.47
C VAL A 197 14.67 9.16 -17.26
N ALA A 198 15.80 9.24 -17.95
CA ALA A 198 16.38 8.10 -18.66
C ALA A 198 16.77 6.96 -17.71
N ALA A 199 17.31 7.28 -16.54
CA ALA A 199 17.64 6.29 -15.51
C ALA A 199 16.37 5.63 -14.91
N LEU A 200 15.31 6.40 -14.62
CA LEU A 200 14.02 5.85 -14.19
C LEU A 200 13.41 4.92 -15.27
N ARG A 201 13.59 5.24 -16.55
CA ARG A 201 13.19 4.34 -17.64
C ARG A 201 13.92 2.99 -17.63
N ARG A 202 15.16 2.93 -17.11
CA ARG A 202 15.92 1.67 -16.96
C ARG A 202 15.38 0.76 -15.86
N ILE A 203 14.57 1.28 -14.92
CA ILE A 203 13.84 0.43 -13.97
C ILE A 203 12.45 0.04 -14.50
N GLY A 204 12.13 0.41 -15.73
CA GLY A 204 10.87 0.11 -16.40
C GLY A 204 9.78 1.18 -16.27
N ALA A 205 10.09 2.35 -15.70
CA ALA A 205 9.18 3.50 -15.70
C ALA A 205 8.97 4.04 -17.13
N GLN A 206 7.90 4.80 -17.34
CA GLN A 206 7.57 5.44 -18.61
C GLN A 206 7.32 6.95 -18.47
N GLU A 207 6.79 7.37 -17.33
CA GLU A 207 6.33 8.73 -17.11
C GLU A 207 7.49 9.72 -16.96
N ASP A 208 7.21 10.96 -17.34
CA ASP A 208 8.14 12.07 -17.24
C ASP A 208 7.47 13.19 -16.44
N LEU A 209 8.05 13.47 -15.27
CA LEU A 209 7.54 14.50 -14.37
C LEU A 209 8.08 15.90 -14.67
N ARG A 210 8.98 16.10 -15.64
CA ARG A 210 9.40 17.45 -16.01
C ARG A 210 8.17 18.28 -16.38
N ASP A 211 8.16 19.52 -15.92
CA ASP A 211 7.02 20.45 -16.04
C ASP A 211 5.72 20.01 -15.32
N ARG A 212 5.80 18.99 -14.44
CA ARG A 212 4.66 18.50 -13.63
C ARG A 212 4.86 18.80 -12.15
N PHE A 213 4.76 20.09 -11.82
CA PHE A 213 4.95 20.60 -10.46
C PHE A 213 4.08 19.86 -9.43
N ARG A 214 4.73 19.28 -8.41
CA ARG A 214 4.08 18.58 -7.28
C ARG A 214 3.20 17.39 -7.66
N TRP A 215 3.47 16.75 -8.78
CA TRP A 215 2.84 15.46 -9.06
C TRP A 215 3.45 14.37 -8.17
N GLY A 216 2.59 13.51 -7.63
CA GLY A 216 3.02 12.24 -7.10
C GLY A 216 3.49 11.32 -8.24
N HIS A 217 4.49 10.51 -7.95
CA HIS A 217 5.05 9.48 -8.84
C HIS A 217 5.54 8.32 -7.99
N ALA A 218 4.89 7.17 -8.14
CA ALA A 218 5.24 5.94 -7.45
C ALA A 218 5.60 4.86 -8.48
N ILE A 219 6.75 4.21 -8.29
CA ILE A 219 7.26 3.17 -9.18
C ILE A 219 7.70 1.97 -8.34
N ILE A 220 7.39 0.76 -8.80
CA ILE A 220 8.08 -0.47 -8.39
C ILE A 220 8.47 -1.22 -9.66
N GLY A 221 9.78 -1.29 -9.89
CA GLY A 221 10.36 -1.79 -11.13
C GLY A 221 11.59 -2.66 -10.89
N VAL A 222 12.28 -2.99 -11.98
CA VAL A 222 13.48 -3.82 -11.96
C VAL A 222 14.54 -3.17 -12.82
N GLN A 223 15.74 -3.02 -12.28
CA GLN A 223 16.87 -2.48 -13.02
C GLN A 223 17.17 -3.32 -14.27
N GLY A 224 17.24 -2.66 -15.43
CA GLY A 224 17.40 -3.28 -16.74
C GLY A 224 16.08 -3.64 -17.43
N ALA A 225 14.92 -3.37 -16.83
CA ALA A 225 13.63 -3.63 -17.45
C ALA A 225 13.33 -2.64 -18.59
N ALA A 226 12.52 -3.10 -19.56
CA ALA A 226 12.09 -2.23 -20.66
C ALA A 226 11.16 -1.11 -20.14
N PRO A 227 11.25 0.12 -20.66
CA PRO A 227 10.36 1.22 -20.26
C PRO A 227 8.88 0.85 -20.42
N GLY A 228 8.05 1.27 -19.46
CA GLY A 228 6.61 0.96 -19.43
C GLY A 228 6.26 -0.44 -18.93
N THR A 229 7.22 -1.17 -18.36
CA THR A 229 6.96 -2.50 -17.78
C THR A 229 6.87 -2.51 -16.25
N ALA A 230 7.28 -1.45 -15.56
CA ALA A 230 7.15 -1.35 -14.10
C ALA A 230 5.69 -1.19 -13.64
N LEU A 231 5.44 -1.42 -12.36
CA LEU A 231 4.25 -0.84 -11.73
C LEU A 231 4.50 0.65 -11.58
N GLU A 232 3.64 1.48 -12.14
CA GLU A 232 3.83 2.93 -12.17
C GLU A 232 2.50 3.66 -12.02
N ALA A 233 2.51 4.75 -11.25
CA ALA A 233 1.37 5.66 -11.14
C ALA A 233 1.84 7.09 -10.93
N THR A 234 1.17 8.04 -11.59
CA THR A 234 1.38 9.48 -11.42
C THR A 234 0.05 10.20 -11.16
N GLY A 235 0.10 11.33 -10.45
CA GLY A 235 -1.12 12.08 -10.15
C GLY A 235 -0.87 13.42 -9.47
N TRP A 236 -1.65 14.42 -9.88
CA TRP A 236 -1.57 15.78 -9.33
C TRP A 236 -2.48 15.99 -8.11
N MET A 237 -3.76 15.65 -8.24
CA MET A 237 -4.81 16.04 -7.29
C MET A 237 -5.11 14.97 -6.22
N ARG A 238 -4.30 13.92 -6.15
CA ARG A 238 -4.44 12.85 -5.16
C ARG A 238 -3.10 12.13 -4.97
N PRO A 239 -2.88 11.50 -3.80
CA PRO A 239 -1.82 10.52 -3.66
C PRO A 239 -1.94 9.40 -4.69
N VAL A 240 -0.80 8.86 -5.08
CA VAL A 240 -0.70 7.71 -5.97
C VAL A 240 0.04 6.60 -5.29
N VAL A 241 -0.41 5.37 -5.54
CA VAL A 241 0.16 4.18 -4.93
C VAL A 241 0.28 3.08 -5.96
N VAL A 242 1.38 2.35 -5.89
CA VAL A 242 1.57 1.07 -6.56
C VAL A 242 1.87 -0.01 -5.54
N VAL A 243 1.36 -1.22 -5.77
CA VAL A 243 1.39 -2.32 -4.82
C VAL A 243 1.80 -3.61 -5.52
N SER A 244 2.73 -4.35 -4.92
CA SER A 244 3.03 -5.75 -5.24
C SER A 244 2.89 -6.56 -3.96
N GLY A 245 1.88 -7.44 -3.89
CA GLY A 245 1.52 -8.20 -2.69
C GLY A 245 0.38 -7.57 -1.89
N GLU A 246 0.44 -7.68 -0.56
CA GLU A 246 -0.72 -7.45 0.31
C GLU A 246 -1.14 -5.99 0.51
N GLY A 247 -0.41 -5.00 -0.02
CA GLY A 247 -0.67 -3.59 0.31
C GLY A 247 -0.41 -3.28 1.79
N ALA A 248 0.52 -4.03 2.40
CA ALA A 248 0.94 -3.88 3.78
C ALA A 248 1.72 -2.57 3.97
N THR A 249 1.24 -1.75 4.91
CA THR A 249 1.87 -0.52 5.40
C THR A 249 2.09 -0.57 6.91
N GLU A 250 1.87 -1.74 7.50
CA GLU A 250 2.20 -2.12 8.88
C GLU A 250 2.79 -3.54 8.82
N PRO A 251 3.73 -3.88 9.72
CA PRO A 251 4.45 -5.16 9.69
C PRO A 251 3.57 -6.38 10.02
N GLU A 252 2.35 -6.15 10.46
CA GLU A 252 1.45 -7.17 11.00
C GLU A 252 0.06 -7.07 10.37
N LEU A 253 -0.51 -8.22 10.02
CA LEU A 253 -1.81 -8.36 9.36
C LEU A 253 -2.74 -9.24 10.21
N ALA A 254 -4.00 -8.86 10.31
CA ALA A 254 -5.00 -9.56 11.11
C ALA A 254 -5.90 -10.46 10.25
N ALA A 255 -6.54 -9.87 9.24
CA ALA A 255 -7.43 -10.54 8.30
C ALA A 255 -7.58 -9.69 7.04
N ALA A 256 -7.83 -10.34 5.90
CA ALA A 256 -8.16 -9.68 4.64
C ALA A 256 -9.67 -9.69 4.42
N PHE A 257 -10.20 -8.67 3.76
CA PHE A 257 -11.62 -8.54 3.45
C PHE A 257 -11.81 -8.27 1.96
N ALA A 258 -12.72 -9.00 1.33
CA ALA A 258 -13.13 -8.77 -0.06
C ALA A 258 -14.37 -7.86 -0.19
N GLY A 259 -15.00 -7.55 0.95
CA GLY A 259 -16.17 -6.68 1.03
C GLY A 259 -16.89 -6.85 2.37
N ILE A 260 -17.53 -5.78 2.82
CA ILE A 260 -18.40 -5.75 4.00
C ILE A 260 -19.68 -5.02 3.58
N VAL A 261 -20.82 -5.68 3.72
CA VAL A 261 -22.13 -5.17 3.31
C VAL A 261 -23.03 -5.12 4.53
N PHE A 262 -23.74 -4.00 4.69
CA PHE A 262 -24.78 -3.85 5.69
C PHE A 262 -26.14 -3.79 4.99
N SER A 263 -27.10 -4.57 5.46
CA SER A 263 -28.46 -4.56 4.94
C SER A 263 -29.48 -4.68 6.08
N ALA A 264 -30.50 -3.83 6.07
CA ALA A 264 -31.64 -3.98 6.97
C ALA A 264 -32.53 -5.14 6.49
N ASN A 265 -33.06 -5.92 7.43
CA ASN A 265 -34.16 -6.83 7.13
C ASN A 265 -35.38 -5.97 6.71
N ARG A 266 -35.99 -6.32 5.57
CA ARG A 266 -37.21 -5.67 5.08
C ARG A 266 -38.40 -5.91 6.01
#